data_AF-A0A2A5AH79-F1
#
_entry.id   AF-A0A2A5AH79-F1
#
_cell.length_a   1.000
_cell.length_b   1.000
_cell.length_c   1.000
_cell.angle_alpha   90.00
_cell.angle_beta   90.00
_cell.angle_gamma   90.00
#
_symmetry.space_group_name_H-M   'P 1'
#
loop_
_entity.id
_entity.type
_entity.pdbx_description
1 polymer ?
#
loop_
_entity_poly.entity_id
_entity_poly.type
_entity_poly.pdbx_seq_one_letter_code
_entity_poly.pdbx_strand_id
1 'polypeptide(L)'
;MSSYVLMAKLLDYPSDELLENLPIIEQSLQEASDLSAGQKQTLLKVAAEIKATPLMELQGTYVDTFDMNGKHSLHITHHLYGEEAERGLAMADLITHYQKYDLDISNGELPDFLPLILEFLSILEPAEADGFLSQAANAIDLLYKNLKESECFYAPIIGVLLAKTDRIPVQQAK
;
A
#
# COMPACT_ATOMS: atom_id res chain seq x y z
N MET A 1 10.61 3.16 -12.81
CA MET A 1 9.31 2.73 -12.27
C MET A 1 8.91 3.69 -11.15
N SER A 2 7.63 4.03 -11.00
CA SER A 2 7.16 4.89 -9.90
C SER A 2 7.30 4.17 -8.55
N SER A 3 7.62 4.89 -7.46
CA SER A 3 7.69 4.28 -6.14
C SER A 3 6.37 3.68 -5.67
N TYR A 4 5.23 4.20 -6.15
CA TYR A 4 3.92 3.62 -5.85
C TYR A 4 3.78 2.21 -6.42
N VAL A 5 4.18 1.98 -7.68
CA VAL A 5 4.17 0.63 -8.29
C VAL A 5 5.08 -0.33 -7.54
N LEU A 6 6.25 0.14 -7.11
CA LEU A 6 7.18 -0.70 -6.34
C LEU A 6 6.59 -1.11 -4.99
N MET A 7 5.96 -0.17 -4.27
CA MET A 7 5.25 -0.49 -3.02
C MET A 7 4.03 -1.38 -3.25
N ALA A 8 3.29 -1.18 -4.35
CA ALA A 8 2.17 -2.03 -4.73
C ALA A 8 2.62 -3.48 -4.89
N LYS A 9 3.65 -3.73 -5.70
CA LYS A 9 4.18 -5.09 -5.92
C LYS A 9 4.72 -5.75 -4.65
N LEU A 10 5.31 -4.98 -3.73
CA LEU A 10 5.80 -5.51 -2.45
C LEU A 10 4.68 -5.77 -1.42
N LEU A 11 3.49 -5.20 -1.61
CA LEU A 11 2.30 -5.40 -0.76
C LEU A 11 1.27 -6.35 -1.36
N ASP A 12 1.43 -6.72 -2.62
CA ASP A 12 0.56 -7.66 -3.30
C ASP A 12 0.77 -9.10 -2.78
N TYR A 13 -0.17 -9.98 -3.07
CA TYR A 13 -0.10 -11.37 -2.63
C TYR A 13 1.18 -12.04 -3.15
N PRO A 14 1.99 -12.69 -2.28
CA PRO A 14 3.23 -13.33 -2.69
C PRO A 14 3.01 -14.45 -3.70
N SER A 15 3.68 -14.34 -4.84
CA SER A 15 3.58 -15.27 -5.96
C SER A 15 4.96 -15.58 -6.54
N ASP A 16 5.06 -16.64 -7.35
CA ASP A 16 6.27 -16.93 -8.11
C ASP A 16 6.64 -15.73 -9.01
N GLU A 17 5.65 -15.08 -9.63
CA GLU A 17 5.85 -13.90 -10.46
C GLU A 17 6.50 -12.74 -9.68
N LEU A 18 6.07 -12.50 -8.44
CA LEU A 18 6.71 -11.50 -7.58
C LEU A 18 8.19 -11.85 -7.36
N LEU A 19 8.48 -13.10 -6.98
CA LEU A 19 9.85 -13.55 -6.68
C LEU A 19 10.76 -13.50 -7.92
N GLU A 20 10.24 -13.86 -9.09
CA GLU A 20 10.97 -13.76 -10.37
C GLU A 20 11.29 -12.30 -10.72
N ASN A 21 10.39 -11.36 -10.40
CA ASN A 21 10.57 -9.94 -10.68
C ASN A 21 11.31 -9.16 -9.58
N LEU A 22 11.59 -9.76 -8.41
CA LEU A 22 12.28 -9.09 -7.31
C LEU A 22 13.60 -8.41 -7.71
N PRO A 23 14.49 -9.00 -8.53
CA PRO A 23 15.71 -8.32 -8.97
C PRO A 23 15.44 -7.01 -9.73
N ILE A 24 14.36 -6.97 -10.52
CA ILE A 24 13.94 -5.77 -11.26
C ILE A 24 13.37 -4.72 -10.31
N ILE A 25 12.60 -5.15 -9.30
CA ILE A 25 12.07 -4.30 -8.24
C ILE A 25 13.23 -3.69 -7.43
N GLU A 26 14.21 -4.50 -7.03
CA GLU A 26 15.42 -4.07 -6.29
C GLU A 26 16.19 -3.00 -7.08
N GLN A 27 16.45 -3.23 -8.38
CA GLN A 27 17.10 -2.24 -9.23
C GLN A 27 16.27 -0.96 -9.34
N SER A 28 14.97 -1.09 -9.59
CA SER A 28 14.06 0.05 -9.74
C SER A 28 13.97 0.89 -8.45
N LEU A 29 14.03 0.25 -7.27
CA LEU A 29 14.09 0.95 -5.98
C LEU A 29 15.38 1.79 -5.84
N GLN A 30 16.52 1.29 -6.32
CA GLN A 30 17.78 2.04 -6.30
C GLN A 30 17.71 3.27 -7.21
N GLU A 31 17.03 3.16 -8.35
CA GLU A 31 16.92 4.20 -9.37
C GLU A 31 15.77 5.20 -9.12
N ALA A 32 14.79 4.86 -8.27
CA ALA A 32 13.62 5.70 -8.01
C ALA A 32 14.00 7.13 -7.55
N SER A 33 13.62 8.16 -8.30
CA SER A 33 14.00 9.55 -8.01
C SER A 33 13.13 10.19 -6.93
N ASP A 34 11.96 9.64 -6.66
CA ASP A 34 10.94 10.15 -5.73
C ASP A 34 11.03 9.49 -4.34
N LEU A 35 12.14 8.82 -4.05
CA LEU A 35 12.49 8.24 -2.76
C LEU A 35 13.84 8.78 -2.27
N SER A 36 13.89 9.15 -0.98
CA SER A 36 15.14 9.44 -0.30
C SER A 36 16.00 8.17 -0.14
N ALA A 37 17.31 8.34 0.06
CA ALA A 37 18.22 7.20 0.30
C ALA A 37 17.77 6.30 1.47
N GLY A 38 17.22 6.89 2.53
CA GLY A 38 16.67 6.16 3.67
C GLY A 38 15.44 5.33 3.28
N GLN A 39 14.51 5.90 2.53
CA GLN A 39 13.31 5.17 2.06
C GLN A 39 13.68 4.03 1.11
N LYS A 40 14.63 4.25 0.19
CA LYS A 40 15.17 3.19 -0.68
C LYS A 40 15.72 2.04 0.13
N GLN A 41 16.58 2.33 1.12
CA GLN A 41 17.17 1.30 1.97
C GLN A 41 16.10 0.55 2.77
N THR A 42 15.06 1.24 3.25
CA THR A 42 13.94 0.62 3.95
C THR A 42 13.21 -0.39 3.06
N LEU A 43 12.82 0.00 1.84
CA LEU A 43 12.11 -0.90 0.92
C LEU A 43 13.00 -2.04 0.42
N LEU A 44 14.29 -1.78 0.18
CA LEU A 44 15.25 -2.82 -0.21
C LEU A 44 15.42 -3.89 0.88
N LYS A 45 15.35 -3.51 2.17
CA LYS A 45 15.35 -4.49 3.26
C LYS A 45 14.12 -5.38 3.22
N VAL A 46 12.93 -4.80 3.00
CA VAL A 46 11.69 -5.58 2.86
C VAL A 46 11.78 -6.54 1.67
N ALA A 47 12.27 -6.07 0.51
CA ALA A 47 12.49 -6.92 -0.66
C ALA A 47 13.48 -8.07 -0.37
N ALA A 48 14.54 -7.80 0.39
CA ALA A 48 15.51 -8.82 0.80
C ALA A 48 14.90 -9.88 1.74
N GLU A 49 14.04 -9.47 2.68
CA GLU A 49 13.31 -10.41 3.54
C GLU A 49 12.37 -11.30 2.72
N ILE A 50 11.56 -10.70 1.83
CA ILE A 50 10.67 -11.45 0.90
C ILE A 50 11.48 -12.49 0.11
N LYS A 51 12.66 -12.12 -0.38
CA LYS A 51 13.55 -13.03 -1.14
C LYS A 51 14.11 -14.17 -0.28
N ALA A 52 14.32 -13.93 1.01
CA ALA A 52 14.92 -14.89 1.94
C ALA A 52 13.89 -15.87 2.50
N THR A 53 12.60 -15.53 2.48
CA THR A 53 11.52 -16.37 3.00
C THR A 53 11.01 -17.34 1.94
N PRO A 54 10.85 -18.65 2.25
CA PRO A 54 10.20 -19.60 1.36
C PRO A 54 8.77 -19.15 0.98
N LEU A 55 8.39 -19.25 -0.30
CA LEU A 55 7.12 -18.71 -0.80
C LEU A 55 5.89 -19.16 0.02
N MET A 56 5.81 -20.44 0.37
CA MET A 56 4.68 -20.97 1.15
C MET A 56 4.58 -20.34 2.55
N GLU A 57 5.72 -20.08 3.20
CA GLU A 57 5.78 -19.40 4.50
C GLU A 57 5.42 -17.92 4.36
N LEU A 58 5.89 -17.27 3.30
CA LEU A 58 5.58 -15.89 2.98
C LEU A 58 4.08 -15.69 2.71
N GLN A 59 3.46 -16.59 1.95
CA GLN A 59 2.03 -16.63 1.69
C GLN A 59 1.22 -16.83 2.98
N GLY A 60 1.63 -17.77 3.85
CA GLY A 60 0.99 -17.96 5.15
C GLY A 60 1.06 -16.70 6.01
N THR A 61 2.25 -16.09 6.08
CA THR A 61 2.46 -14.83 6.82
C THR A 61 1.61 -13.69 6.26
N TYR A 62 1.45 -13.61 4.93
CA TYR A 62 0.60 -12.61 4.28
C TYR A 62 -0.87 -12.77 4.71
N VAL A 63 -1.42 -13.98 4.59
CA VAL A 63 -2.81 -14.28 4.97
C VAL A 63 -3.05 -14.01 6.45
N ASP A 64 -2.15 -14.47 7.32
CA ASP A 64 -2.24 -14.22 8.76
C ASP A 64 -2.16 -12.73 9.10
N THR A 65 -1.36 -11.97 8.36
CA THR A 65 -1.18 -10.54 8.57
C THR A 65 -2.38 -9.75 8.08
N PHE A 66 -2.81 -9.93 6.83
CA PHE A 66 -3.71 -9.01 6.13
C PHE A 66 -5.14 -9.52 6.00
N ASP A 67 -5.34 -10.83 5.84
CA ASP A 67 -6.66 -11.40 5.56
C ASP A 67 -7.37 -11.88 6.84
N MET A 68 -6.61 -12.36 7.82
CA MET A 68 -7.16 -12.87 9.08
C MET A 68 -7.33 -11.80 10.16
N ASN A 69 -6.77 -10.60 9.97
CA ASN A 69 -6.80 -9.52 10.94
C ASN A 69 -7.32 -8.21 10.34
N GLY A 70 -8.58 -7.87 10.64
CA GLY A 70 -9.22 -6.64 10.14
C GLY A 70 -8.45 -5.35 10.47
N LYS A 71 -7.71 -5.30 11.58
CA LYS A 71 -6.87 -4.12 11.94
C LYS A 71 -5.70 -3.89 11.00
N HIS A 72 -5.30 -4.93 10.27
CA HIS A 72 -4.20 -4.90 9.33
C HIS A 72 -4.68 -4.91 7.87
N SER A 73 -6.00 -5.03 7.63
CA SER A 73 -6.54 -5.18 6.29
C SER A 73 -5.99 -4.16 5.30
N LEU A 74 -5.69 -4.58 4.08
CA LEU A 74 -5.26 -3.67 3.01
C LEU A 74 -6.45 -2.96 2.32
N HIS A 75 -7.68 -3.16 2.79
CA HIS A 75 -8.88 -2.46 2.33
C HIS A 75 -9.03 -1.12 3.05
N ILE A 76 -8.65 -0.02 2.38
CA ILE A 76 -8.56 1.30 3.02
C ILE A 76 -9.90 1.80 3.55
N THR A 77 -11.00 1.53 2.86
CA THR A 77 -12.33 1.99 3.31
C THR A 77 -12.80 1.28 4.57
N HIS A 78 -12.34 0.06 4.83
CA HIS A 78 -12.63 -0.66 6.07
C HIS A 78 -12.11 0.10 7.31
N HIS A 79 -10.93 0.72 7.22
CA HIS A 79 -10.37 1.52 8.31
C HIS A 79 -11.08 2.86 8.53
N LEU A 80 -11.76 3.38 7.50
CA LEU A 80 -12.47 4.65 7.56
C LEU A 80 -13.92 4.50 8.05
N TYR A 81 -14.60 3.44 7.61
CA TYR A 81 -16.05 3.28 7.76
C TYR A 81 -16.49 1.94 8.36
N GLY A 82 -15.59 0.97 8.53
CA GLY A 82 -15.96 -0.37 8.99
C GLY A 82 -16.98 -1.04 8.06
N GLU A 83 -18.11 -1.48 8.62
CA GLU A 83 -19.22 -2.13 7.89
C GLU A 83 -20.41 -1.18 7.63
N GLU A 84 -20.19 0.13 7.76
CA GLU A 84 -21.23 1.14 7.58
C GLU A 84 -21.61 1.33 6.11
N ALA A 85 -22.80 1.86 5.84
CA ALA A 85 -23.30 2.06 4.47
C ALA A 85 -22.42 3.03 3.65
N GLU A 86 -21.79 3.96 4.36
CA GLU A 86 -20.80 4.92 3.89
C GLU A 86 -19.62 4.23 3.20
N ARG A 87 -19.26 3.00 3.59
CA ARG A 87 -18.24 2.21 2.91
C ARG A 87 -18.61 1.92 1.46
N GLY A 88 -19.87 1.55 1.21
CA GLY A 88 -20.36 1.26 -0.14
C GLY A 88 -20.33 2.50 -1.04
N LEU A 89 -20.61 3.67 -0.49
CA LEU A 89 -20.50 4.95 -1.21
C LEU A 89 -19.04 5.27 -1.56
N ALA A 90 -18.12 5.13 -0.60
CA ALA A 90 -16.70 5.35 -0.84
C ALA A 90 -16.12 4.42 -1.91
N MET A 91 -16.55 3.15 -1.94
CA MET A 91 -16.18 2.20 -2.99
C MET A 91 -16.74 2.59 -4.37
N ALA A 92 -17.99 3.05 -4.43
CA ALA A 92 -18.59 3.53 -5.68
C ALA A 92 -17.87 4.78 -6.22
N ASP A 93 -17.45 5.68 -5.32
CA ASP A 93 -16.65 6.84 -5.68
C ASP A 93 -15.28 6.42 -6.23
N LEU A 94 -14.59 5.45 -5.59
CA LEU A 94 -13.33 4.90 -6.10
C LEU A 94 -13.47 4.29 -7.50
N ILE A 95 -14.52 3.50 -7.74
CA ILE A 95 -14.82 2.95 -9.08
C ILE A 95 -15.01 4.09 -10.09
N THR A 96 -15.75 5.13 -9.72
CA THR A 96 -15.95 6.30 -10.59
C THR A 96 -14.63 7.02 -10.87
N HIS A 97 -13.70 7.06 -9.91
CA HIS A 97 -12.36 7.61 -10.11
C HIS A 97 -11.53 6.76 -11.08
N TYR A 98 -11.53 5.44 -10.94
CA TYR A 98 -10.82 4.54 -11.87
C TYR A 98 -11.34 4.67 -13.32
N GLN A 99 -12.66 4.73 -13.48
CA GLN A 99 -13.31 4.86 -14.79
C GLN A 99 -12.96 6.16 -15.52
N LYS A 100 -12.64 7.26 -14.80
CA LYS A 100 -12.18 8.51 -15.44
C LYS A 100 -10.83 8.36 -16.14
N TYR A 101 -10.07 7.32 -15.78
CA TYR A 101 -8.76 7.00 -16.34
C TYR A 101 -8.80 5.73 -17.20
N ASP A 102 -9.99 5.31 -17.64
CA ASP A 102 -10.22 4.10 -18.45
C ASP A 102 -9.68 2.81 -17.79
N LEU A 103 -9.56 2.79 -16.46
CA LEU A 103 -9.17 1.61 -15.70
C LEU A 103 -10.40 0.79 -15.34
N ASP A 104 -10.37 -0.48 -15.74
CA ASP A 104 -11.41 -1.46 -15.41
C ASP A 104 -10.96 -2.34 -14.24
N ILE A 105 -11.66 -2.25 -13.12
CA ILE A 105 -11.44 -3.09 -11.93
C ILE A 105 -12.28 -4.37 -12.09
N SER A 106 -12.00 -5.17 -13.13
CA SER A 106 -12.77 -6.36 -13.47
C SER A 106 -12.17 -7.67 -12.94
N ASN A 107 -11.00 -7.62 -12.30
CA ASN A 107 -10.28 -8.81 -11.82
C ASN A 107 -10.82 -9.41 -10.51
N GLY A 108 -11.96 -8.94 -10.00
CA GLY A 108 -12.58 -9.45 -8.77
C GLY A 108 -11.96 -8.92 -7.47
N GLU A 109 -10.98 -8.03 -7.57
CA GLU A 109 -10.48 -7.25 -6.42
C GLU A 109 -11.43 -6.11 -6.08
N LEU A 110 -11.51 -5.77 -4.79
CA LEU A 110 -12.27 -4.61 -4.36
C LEU A 110 -11.51 -3.32 -4.71
N PRO A 111 -12.24 -2.24 -5.06
CA PRO A 111 -11.63 -0.99 -5.51
C PRO A 111 -10.82 -0.28 -4.43
N ASP A 112 -10.92 -0.69 -3.17
CA ASP A 112 -10.21 -0.07 -2.05
C ASP A 112 -8.97 -0.85 -1.59
N PHE A 113 -8.59 -1.89 -2.33
CA PHE A 113 -7.37 -2.65 -2.08
C PHE A 113 -6.14 -1.76 -2.28
N LEU A 114 -5.29 -1.66 -1.26
CA LEU A 114 -4.18 -0.70 -1.25
C LEU A 114 -3.18 -0.89 -2.40
N PRO A 115 -2.72 -2.10 -2.78
CA PRO A 115 -1.89 -2.28 -3.96
C PRO A 115 -2.52 -1.72 -5.24
N LEU A 116 -3.82 -1.95 -5.46
CA LEU A 116 -4.54 -1.38 -6.60
C LEU A 116 -4.59 0.16 -6.55
N ILE A 117 -4.87 0.73 -5.38
CA ILE A 117 -4.81 2.18 -5.17
C ILE A 117 -3.41 2.71 -5.52
N LEU A 118 -2.33 2.06 -5.09
CA LEU A 118 -0.96 2.48 -5.36
C LEU A 118 -0.64 2.44 -6.86
N GLU A 119 -1.08 1.40 -7.57
CA GLU A 119 -0.95 1.36 -9.04
C GLU A 119 -1.68 2.53 -9.69
N PHE A 120 -2.88 2.86 -9.22
CA PHE A 120 -3.63 4.03 -9.69
C PHE A 120 -2.92 5.35 -9.40
N LEU A 121 -2.41 5.55 -8.18
CA LEU A 121 -1.64 6.75 -7.82
C LEU A 121 -0.42 6.96 -8.72
N SER A 122 0.12 5.89 -9.31
CA SER A 122 1.27 5.98 -10.21
C SER A 122 0.99 6.59 -11.58
N ILE A 123 -0.29 6.67 -11.98
CA ILE A 123 -0.73 7.23 -13.26
C ILE A 123 -1.41 8.60 -13.14
N LEU A 124 -1.67 9.05 -11.91
CA LEU A 124 -2.25 10.36 -11.64
C LEU A 124 -1.21 11.48 -11.77
N GLU A 125 -1.70 12.70 -12.04
CA GLU A 125 -0.89 13.89 -11.86
C GLU A 125 -0.53 14.07 -10.36
N PRO A 126 0.65 14.61 -10.03
CA PRO A 126 1.12 14.69 -8.64
C PRO A 126 0.11 15.32 -7.67
N ALA A 127 -0.53 16.43 -8.06
CA ALA A 127 -1.51 17.12 -7.22
C ALA A 127 -2.76 16.28 -6.92
N GLU A 128 -3.18 15.41 -7.86
CA GLU A 128 -4.31 14.51 -7.64
C GLU A 128 -3.91 13.35 -6.72
N ALA A 129 -2.71 12.80 -6.91
CA ALA A 129 -2.16 11.78 -6.01
C ALA A 129 -2.03 12.30 -4.57
N ASP A 130 -1.54 13.53 -4.39
CA ASP A 130 -1.40 14.18 -3.08
C ASP A 130 -2.78 14.42 -2.43
N GLY A 131 -3.76 14.85 -3.22
CA GLY A 131 -5.14 15.05 -2.77
C GLY A 131 -5.80 13.74 -2.32
N PHE A 132 -5.53 12.64 -3.02
CA PHE A 132 -6.00 11.30 -2.63
C PHE A 132 -5.32 10.83 -1.35
N LEU A 133 -3.98 10.90 -1.29
CA LEU A 133 -3.19 10.48 -0.14
C LEU A 133 -3.58 11.26 1.12
N SER A 134 -3.86 12.55 1.00
CA SER A 134 -4.33 13.39 2.11
C SER A 134 -5.64 12.89 2.70
N GLN A 135 -6.58 12.43 1.87
CA GLN A 135 -7.85 11.87 2.33
C GLN A 135 -7.67 10.50 2.99
N ALA A 136 -6.80 9.65 2.43
CA ALA A 136 -6.52 8.32 2.94
C ALA A 136 -5.56 8.31 4.15
N ALA A 137 -4.93 9.44 4.48
CA ALA A 137 -3.81 9.49 5.41
C ALA A 137 -4.17 8.94 6.81
N ASN A 138 -5.41 9.16 7.28
CA ASN A 138 -5.90 8.63 8.56
C ASN A 138 -5.94 7.11 8.59
N ALA A 139 -6.44 6.48 7.52
CA ALA A 139 -6.44 5.03 7.39
C ALA A 139 -5.02 4.47 7.26
N ILE A 140 -4.17 5.11 6.44
CA ILE A 140 -2.77 4.67 6.23
C ILE A 140 -1.98 4.72 7.55
N ASP A 141 -2.16 5.77 8.35
CA ASP A 141 -1.50 5.90 9.66
C ASP A 141 -2.03 4.94 10.71
N LEU A 142 -3.34 4.67 10.73
CA LEU A 142 -3.92 3.65 11.59
C LEU A 142 -3.35 2.27 11.24
N LEU A 143 -3.34 1.91 9.95
CA LEU A 143 -2.75 0.68 9.44
C LEU A 143 -1.26 0.59 9.82
N TYR A 144 -0.49 1.66 9.62
CA TYR A 144 0.93 1.70 9.98
C TYR A 144 1.15 1.45 11.47
N LYS A 145 0.36 2.09 12.34
CA LYS A 145 0.45 1.91 13.80
C LYS A 145 0.16 0.47 14.19
N ASN A 146 -0.92 -0.12 13.67
CA ASN A 146 -1.29 -1.49 13.99
C ASN A 146 -0.21 -2.49 13.55
N LEU A 147 0.28 -2.37 12.30
CA LEU A 147 1.35 -3.24 11.79
C LEU A 147 2.67 -3.05 12.56
N LYS A 148 2.98 -1.84 12.99
CA LYS A 148 4.17 -1.55 13.78
C LYS A 148 4.07 -2.13 15.20
N GLU A 149 2.90 -2.03 15.84
CA GLU A 149 2.63 -2.63 17.15
C GLU A 149 2.75 -4.15 17.13
N SER A 150 2.44 -4.80 16.01
CA SER A 150 2.60 -6.23 15.83
C SER A 150 3.98 -6.66 15.31
N GLU A 151 4.95 -5.72 15.23
CA GLU A 151 6.29 -5.94 14.66
C GLU A 151 6.26 -6.56 13.24
N CYS A 152 5.25 -6.23 12.44
CA CYS A 152 5.06 -6.79 11.11
C CYS A 152 6.13 -6.31 10.13
N PHE A 153 6.71 -7.24 9.36
CA PHE A 153 7.76 -6.93 8.41
C PHE A 153 7.30 -6.08 7.21
N TYR A 154 6.00 -6.02 6.91
CA TYR A 154 5.43 -5.14 5.89
C TYR A 154 5.21 -3.70 6.38
N ALA A 155 5.21 -3.46 7.70
CA ALA A 155 4.99 -2.13 8.29
C ALA A 155 5.90 -1.02 7.69
N PRO A 156 7.18 -1.27 7.35
CA PRO A 156 8.03 -0.26 6.75
C PRO A 156 7.54 0.25 5.39
N ILE A 157 6.83 -0.57 4.60
CA ILE A 157 6.26 -0.12 3.31
C ILE A 157 5.20 0.96 3.58
N ILE A 158 4.28 0.70 4.51
CA ILE A 158 3.24 1.66 4.90
C ILE A 158 3.86 2.91 5.53
N GLY A 159 4.97 2.78 6.27
CA GLY A 159 5.73 3.91 6.79
C GLY A 159 6.32 4.80 5.69
N VAL A 160 6.82 4.21 4.60
CA VAL A 160 7.32 4.96 3.44
C VAL A 160 6.16 5.65 2.72
N LEU A 161 5.03 4.97 2.54
CA LEU A 161 3.81 5.56 1.95
C LEU A 161 3.29 6.73 2.79
N LEU A 162 3.22 6.57 4.11
CA LEU A 162 2.76 7.61 5.04
C LEU A 162 3.66 8.85 4.97
N ALA A 163 4.97 8.68 4.83
CA ALA A 163 5.91 9.79 4.66
C ALA A 163 5.72 10.57 3.33
N LYS A 164 4.99 10.00 2.36
CA LYS A 164 4.58 10.68 1.13
C LYS A 164 3.25 11.41 1.28
N THR A 165 2.50 11.20 2.37
CA THR A 165 1.34 12.04 2.68
C THR A 165 1.84 13.38 3.20
N ASP A 166 1.32 14.50 2.69
CA ASP A 166 1.60 15.87 3.16
C ASP A 166 0.97 16.14 4.54
N ARG A 167 1.19 15.25 5.50
CA ARG A 167 0.77 15.45 6.88
C ARG A 167 1.69 16.46 7.53
N ILE A 168 1.19 17.68 7.64
CA ILE A 168 1.46 18.49 8.83
C ILE A 168 1.11 17.60 10.03
N PRO A 169 2.05 17.29 10.94
CA PRO A 169 1.76 16.47 12.10
C PRO A 169 0.57 17.06 12.84
N VAL A 170 -0.53 16.31 12.96
CA VAL A 170 -1.59 16.67 13.89
C VAL A 170 -0.97 16.62 15.27
N GLN A 171 -0.70 17.80 15.84
CA GLN A 171 -0.32 17.92 17.23
C GLN A 171 -1.39 17.21 18.05
N GLN A 172 -0.98 16.16 18.77
CA GLN A 172 -1.82 15.54 19.77
C GLN A 172 -2.27 16.64 20.73
N ALA A 173 -3.57 16.94 20.73
CA ALA A 173 -4.16 17.74 21.78
C ALA A 173 -3.89 17.03 23.11
N LYS A 174 -3.31 17.79 24.04
CA LYS A 174 -2.91 17.39 25.39
C LYS A 174 -3.98 16.60 26.14
#